data_AF-A0A535JTX2-F1
#
_entry.id   AF-A0A535JTX2-F1
#
_cell.length_a   1.000
_cell.length_b   1.000
_cell.length_c   1.000
_cell.angle_alpha   90.00
_cell.angle_beta   90.00
_cell.angle_gamma   90.00
#
_symmetry.space_group_name_H-M   'P 1'
#
loop_
_entity.id
_entity.type
_entity.pdbx_description
1 polymer ?
#
loop_
_entity_poly.entity_id
_entity_poly.type
_entity_poly.pdbx_seq_one_letter_code
_entity_poly.pdbx_strand_id
1 'polypeptide(L)'
;MRWRCSETGMRSPVARKRSRPCQTARSPAAQIRAARVRPLVINRGLVAAVAILCATVLGACEPGPPPPEPIARQYAAAWQKSDYQAMWDLLTDDAKAQVTPAGFIDRLPRIAEEMTLRSLEAKPGAAAHPALPNGSPDPRKASVPLDVTFHTQRVGDVARATTLQLVMVGEKDKAVWRIAWTPEAILPHLVAGRLVRMTRLPTSRGRIIARDGTELATFIEAGVVGVVTGQIRSESGLLSSLSTVLGLKADDIKAKYTQSWVKPDLFVPIKVVPAAQLDAVRARLAVIEGVQVQATRVRSYPSGLASQTLGYLAEASEDDAKAKAARGVEAGDLIGKKDTGLEATLDDELGGSYGFRLGIVDPDERPVETLAEVAPVPGRDVVLSLDPKLQRAAENALGENKGAIVAEDPWSGEILALASRPTFDLNTFVSGDAAAIARYSSDPKRPFFNRATFGQYPTGSSFKPITSAAALRAVGAAESRDGRARADRSTNGARAKLQHLLL
;
A
#
# COMPACT_ATOMS: atom_id res chain seq x y z
N MET A 1 20.34 -18.65 41.59
CA MET A 1 20.04 -20.06 41.96
C MET A 1 20.31 -20.95 40.76
N ARG A 2 21.06 -22.04 40.92
CA ARG A 2 21.14 -23.13 39.94
C ARG A 2 19.99 -24.11 40.21
N TRP A 3 19.55 -24.87 39.21
CA TRP A 3 19.61 -26.35 39.22
C TRP A 3 19.55 -26.85 37.76
N ARG A 4 20.42 -27.81 37.43
CA ARG A 4 20.43 -28.61 36.20
C ARG A 4 20.20 -30.06 36.59
N CYS A 5 19.57 -30.84 35.70
CA CYS A 5 19.90 -32.23 35.30
C CYS A 5 18.98 -32.51 34.08
N SER A 6 19.43 -32.97 32.91
CA SER A 6 20.20 -34.20 32.57
C SER A 6 19.40 -35.48 32.92
N GLU A 7 19.31 -36.52 32.08
CA GLU A 7 20.08 -36.83 30.86
C GLU A 7 19.40 -37.98 30.05
N THR A 8 19.88 -38.24 28.82
CA THR A 8 19.70 -39.48 28.02
C THR A 8 18.27 -39.91 27.59
N GLY A 9 18.04 -40.57 26.44
CA GLY A 9 18.93 -40.88 25.32
C GLY A 9 18.47 -42.11 24.49
N MET A 10 18.73 -42.07 23.18
CA MET A 10 18.84 -43.20 22.21
C MET A 10 17.60 -43.85 21.53
N ARG A 11 17.71 -43.84 20.18
CA ARG A 11 17.47 -44.94 19.20
C ARG A 11 16.06 -45.27 18.68
N SER A 12 15.78 -44.75 17.48
CA SER A 12 15.22 -45.49 16.31
C SER A 12 16.20 -46.62 15.86
N PRO A 13 15.92 -47.53 14.87
CA PRO A 13 14.91 -47.43 13.79
C PRO A 13 14.28 -48.77 13.27
N VAL A 14 13.68 -48.68 12.07
CA VAL A 14 13.44 -49.73 11.03
C VAL A 14 12.02 -50.34 10.91
N ALA A 15 11.56 -50.38 9.66
CA ALA A 15 10.25 -50.89 9.21
C ALA A 15 10.35 -52.29 8.57
N ARG A 16 9.21 -52.98 8.39
CA ARG A 16 9.02 -53.95 7.28
C ARG A 16 7.54 -54.16 6.90
N LYS A 17 7.33 -54.78 5.74
CA LYS A 17 6.09 -54.83 4.92
C LYS A 17 5.69 -56.30 4.65
N ARG A 18 4.44 -56.51 4.16
CA ARG A 18 3.86 -57.73 3.50
C ARG A 18 3.44 -58.92 4.41
N SER A 19 2.50 -59.83 4.04
CA SER A 19 1.20 -59.74 3.32
C SER A 19 0.53 -61.14 3.11
N ARG A 20 -0.71 -61.37 3.61
CA ARG A 20 -1.75 -62.35 3.14
C ARG A 20 -1.34 -63.85 3.03
N PRO A 21 -2.23 -64.83 2.70
CA PRO A 21 -3.68 -64.85 2.37
C PRO A 21 -4.54 -65.55 3.48
N CYS A 22 -5.72 -66.20 3.33
CA CYS A 22 -6.50 -66.66 2.16
C CYS A 22 -8.06 -66.77 2.38
N GLN A 23 -8.68 -67.74 1.70
CA GLN A 23 -10.11 -68.02 1.42
C GLN A 23 -10.73 -69.06 2.42
N THR A 24 -12.04 -69.33 2.52
CA THR A 24 -13.01 -69.72 1.46
C THR A 24 -14.49 -69.39 1.81
N ALA A 25 -15.36 -69.44 0.79
CA ALA A 25 -16.81 -69.21 0.88
C ALA A 25 -17.60 -70.35 0.21
N ARG A 26 -18.89 -70.52 0.54
CA ARG A 26 -19.91 -71.08 -0.37
C ARG A 26 -21.35 -70.79 0.09
N SER A 27 -22.20 -70.54 -0.91
CA SER A 27 -23.68 -70.59 -0.92
C SER A 27 -24.04 -71.74 -1.93
N PRO A 28 -25.30 -72.06 -2.36
CA PRO A 28 -26.60 -71.42 -2.12
C PRO A 28 -27.80 -72.41 -1.96
N ALA A 29 -29.02 -71.90 -2.18
CA ALA A 29 -30.20 -72.55 -2.81
C ALA A 29 -31.50 -72.68 -1.97
N ALA A 30 -32.62 -72.63 -2.69
CA ALA A 30 -33.94 -72.23 -2.23
C ALA A 30 -34.97 -73.38 -2.08
N GLN A 31 -36.09 -73.02 -1.44
CA GLN A 31 -37.49 -73.31 -1.83
C GLN A 31 -38.27 -74.58 -1.37
N ILE A 32 -39.56 -74.31 -1.05
CA ILE A 32 -40.80 -75.13 -1.18
C ILE A 32 -41.41 -75.86 0.07
N ARG A 33 -42.57 -75.31 0.47
CA ARG A 33 -43.85 -75.89 0.98
C ARG A 33 -43.89 -77.17 1.85
N ALA A 34 -44.67 -77.10 2.94
CA ALA A 34 -45.91 -77.90 3.10
C ALA A 34 -46.87 -77.24 4.13
N ALA A 35 -48.17 -77.50 4.00
CA ALA A 35 -49.24 -76.83 4.76
C ALA A 35 -49.70 -77.60 6.01
N ARG A 36 -50.31 -76.90 6.98
CA ARG A 36 -51.34 -77.47 7.86
C ARG A 36 -52.47 -76.46 8.12
N VAL A 37 -53.70 -76.94 7.91
CA VAL A 37 -54.96 -76.21 8.06
C VAL A 37 -55.48 -76.34 9.50
N ARG A 38 -56.05 -75.27 10.06
CA ARG A 38 -57.04 -75.33 11.15
C ARG A 38 -58.18 -74.32 10.89
N PRO A 39 -59.41 -74.59 11.37
CA PRO A 39 -60.62 -74.16 10.67
C PRO A 39 -61.21 -72.81 11.11
N LEU A 40 -62.13 -72.33 10.28
CA LEU A 40 -63.06 -71.21 10.52
C LEU A 40 -63.71 -71.24 11.91
N VAL A 41 -63.78 -70.07 12.54
CA VAL A 41 -64.94 -69.65 13.32
C VAL A 41 -65.49 -68.39 12.67
N ILE A 42 -66.71 -68.48 12.18
CA ILE A 42 -67.45 -67.36 11.58
C ILE A 42 -68.00 -66.52 12.73
N ASN A 43 -67.74 -65.21 12.76
CA ASN A 43 -68.59 -64.29 13.51
C ASN A 43 -69.11 -63.18 12.58
N ARG A 44 -70.41 -62.91 12.68
CA ARG A 44 -71.16 -62.05 11.77
C ARG A 44 -71.14 -60.60 12.28
N GLY A 45 -70.28 -59.78 11.70
CA GLY A 45 -70.23 -58.32 11.89
C GLY A 45 -70.38 -57.58 10.56
N LEU A 46 -71.58 -57.65 9.96
CA LEU A 46 -71.88 -57.02 8.67
C LEU A 46 -72.35 -55.55 8.90
N VAL A 47 -72.00 -54.65 7.96
CA VAL A 47 -72.58 -53.30 7.78
C VAL A 47 -72.30 -52.24 8.88
N ALA A 48 -71.09 -51.66 8.89
CA ALA A 48 -70.86 -50.29 9.41
C ALA A 48 -69.56 -49.59 8.93
N ALA A 49 -68.80 -50.14 7.98
CA ALA A 49 -67.40 -49.74 7.72
C ALA A 49 -67.10 -49.27 6.27
N VAL A 50 -68.10 -48.74 5.55
CA VAL A 50 -67.93 -48.23 4.17
C VAL A 50 -68.34 -46.75 4.01
N ALA A 51 -68.82 -46.10 5.09
CA ALA A 51 -69.22 -44.69 5.10
C ALA A 51 -68.31 -43.77 5.95
N ILE A 52 -67.17 -44.27 6.44
CA ILE A 52 -66.18 -43.50 7.21
C ILE A 52 -64.77 -43.76 6.63
N LEU A 53 -64.60 -43.52 5.33
CA LEU A 53 -63.30 -43.50 4.66
C LEU A 53 -63.18 -42.41 3.57
N CYS A 54 -64.07 -41.40 3.61
CA CYS A 54 -64.12 -40.28 2.65
C CYS A 54 -64.37 -38.92 3.34
N ALA A 55 -63.97 -38.75 4.60
CA ALA A 55 -64.26 -37.54 5.39
C ALA A 55 -63.07 -36.96 6.19
N THR A 56 -61.84 -37.42 5.95
CA THR A 56 -60.64 -36.95 6.68
C THR A 56 -59.40 -36.73 5.79
N VAL A 57 -59.59 -36.31 4.53
CA VAL A 57 -58.50 -35.79 3.67
C VAL A 57 -58.96 -34.53 2.92
N LEU A 58 -59.55 -33.58 3.66
CA LEU A 58 -59.77 -32.19 3.22
C LEU A 58 -59.38 -31.19 4.33
N GLY A 59 -58.39 -31.55 5.15
CA GLY A 59 -57.51 -30.54 5.72
C GLY A 59 -56.60 -30.08 4.59
N ALA A 60 -56.96 -29.02 3.89
CA ALA A 60 -56.06 -28.41 2.92
C ALA A 60 -54.78 -28.00 3.66
N CYS A 61 -53.64 -28.52 3.24
CA CYS A 61 -52.38 -27.84 3.50
C CYS A 61 -52.44 -26.52 2.71
N GLU A 62 -53.00 -25.48 3.31
CA GLU A 62 -52.72 -24.12 2.89
C GLU A 62 -51.19 -24.01 2.84
N PRO A 63 -50.60 -23.68 1.67
CA PRO A 63 -49.16 -23.52 1.58
C PRO A 63 -48.75 -22.44 2.58
N GLY A 64 -47.96 -22.82 3.59
CA GLY A 64 -47.39 -21.85 4.50
C GLY A 64 -46.65 -20.77 3.69
N PRO A 65 -46.60 -19.51 4.19
CA PRO A 65 -45.94 -18.43 3.48
C PRO A 65 -44.54 -18.86 3.02
N PRO A 66 -44.13 -18.55 1.78
CA PRO A 66 -42.84 -18.99 1.27
C PRO A 66 -41.71 -18.52 2.19
N PRO A 67 -40.60 -19.26 2.33
CA PRO A 67 -39.49 -18.83 3.17
C PRO A 67 -38.86 -17.52 2.62
N PRO A 68 -38.42 -16.58 3.47
CA PRO A 68 -37.76 -15.33 3.06
C PRO A 68 -36.28 -15.51 2.63
N GLU A 69 -35.59 -16.55 3.11
CA GLU A 69 -34.15 -16.74 2.88
C GLU A 69 -33.71 -16.89 1.41
N PRO A 70 -34.51 -17.43 0.46
CA PRO A 70 -34.17 -17.42 -0.96
C PRO A 70 -33.90 -16.01 -1.51
N ILE A 71 -34.64 -14.99 -1.07
CA ILE A 71 -34.46 -13.59 -1.50
C ILE A 71 -33.17 -13.02 -0.92
N ALA A 72 -32.89 -13.27 0.37
CA ALA A 72 -31.63 -12.87 0.99
C ALA A 72 -30.42 -13.54 0.32
N ARG A 73 -30.52 -14.82 -0.08
CA ARG A 73 -29.49 -15.52 -0.87
C ARG A 73 -29.33 -14.95 -2.27
N GLN A 74 -30.42 -14.59 -2.96
CA GLN A 74 -30.34 -13.93 -4.26
C GLN A 74 -29.66 -12.56 -4.16
N TYR A 75 -30.00 -11.76 -3.15
CA TYR A 75 -29.37 -10.46 -2.89
C TYR A 75 -27.87 -10.60 -2.60
N ALA A 76 -27.48 -11.50 -1.71
CA ALA A 76 -26.07 -11.79 -1.42
C ALA A 76 -25.31 -12.32 -2.65
N ALA A 77 -25.93 -13.17 -3.47
CA ALA A 77 -25.32 -13.70 -4.69
C ALA A 77 -25.18 -12.63 -5.80
N ALA A 78 -26.10 -11.67 -5.88
CA ALA A 78 -26.01 -10.53 -6.78
C ALA A 78 -24.93 -9.54 -6.32
N TRP A 79 -24.88 -9.23 -5.01
CA TRP A 79 -23.90 -8.30 -4.44
C TRP A 79 -22.46 -8.80 -4.59
N GLN A 80 -22.20 -10.09 -4.35
CA GLN A 80 -20.89 -10.72 -4.58
C GLN A 80 -20.45 -10.70 -6.05
N LYS A 81 -21.36 -10.45 -6.99
CA LYS A 81 -21.09 -10.29 -8.44
C LYS A 81 -21.09 -8.83 -8.89
N SER A 82 -21.25 -7.87 -7.97
CA SER A 82 -21.49 -6.45 -8.26
C SER A 82 -22.71 -6.18 -9.17
N ASP A 83 -23.70 -7.08 -9.15
CA ASP A 83 -24.94 -6.96 -9.93
C ASP A 83 -25.96 -6.09 -9.16
N TYR A 84 -25.69 -4.79 -9.12
CA TYR A 84 -26.52 -3.82 -8.42
C TYR A 84 -27.94 -3.70 -9.00
N GLN A 85 -28.13 -4.05 -10.28
CA GLN A 85 -29.46 -4.09 -10.90
C GLN A 85 -30.28 -5.27 -10.35
N ALA A 86 -29.72 -6.49 -10.30
CA ALA A 86 -30.41 -7.62 -9.69
C ALA A 86 -30.66 -7.40 -8.20
N MET A 87 -29.76 -6.74 -7.47
CA MET A 87 -30.02 -6.34 -6.07
C MET A 87 -31.18 -5.33 -5.96
N TRP A 88 -31.23 -4.34 -6.85
CA TRP A 88 -32.30 -3.34 -6.91
C TRP A 88 -33.66 -3.95 -7.22
N ASP A 89 -33.74 -4.94 -8.11
CA ASP A 89 -35.01 -5.54 -8.51
C ASP A 89 -35.68 -6.34 -7.38
N LEU A 90 -34.91 -6.82 -6.40
CA LEU A 90 -35.39 -7.50 -5.18
C LEU A 90 -36.00 -6.55 -4.12
N LEU A 91 -35.89 -5.23 -4.30
CA LEU A 91 -36.40 -4.25 -3.33
C LEU A 91 -37.93 -4.10 -3.38
N THR A 92 -38.51 -3.59 -2.28
CA THR A 92 -39.88 -3.07 -2.25
C THR A 92 -39.98 -1.75 -3.03
N ASP A 93 -41.15 -1.47 -3.62
CA ASP A 93 -41.33 -0.22 -4.37
C ASP A 93 -41.24 1.02 -3.47
N ASP A 94 -41.63 0.92 -2.19
CA ASP A 94 -41.42 1.96 -1.18
C ASP A 94 -39.92 2.28 -0.98
N ALA A 95 -39.07 1.25 -0.85
CA ALA A 95 -37.62 1.44 -0.72
C ALA A 95 -37.02 2.04 -2.00
N LYS A 96 -37.50 1.62 -3.19
CA LYS A 96 -37.10 2.21 -4.47
C LYS A 96 -37.47 3.69 -4.56
N ALA A 97 -38.66 4.08 -4.09
CA ALA A 97 -39.11 5.47 -4.05
C ALA A 97 -38.30 6.33 -3.07
N GLN A 98 -37.96 5.80 -1.89
CA GLN A 98 -37.19 6.52 -0.87
C GLN A 98 -35.71 6.70 -1.24
N VAL A 99 -35.09 5.67 -1.80
CA VAL A 99 -33.64 5.64 -2.06
C VAL A 99 -33.28 6.20 -3.43
N THR A 100 -34.15 6.00 -4.42
CA THR A 100 -33.95 6.28 -5.85
C THR A 100 -32.80 5.46 -6.49
N PRO A 101 -32.76 5.31 -7.83
CA PRO A 101 -31.64 4.68 -8.52
C PRO A 101 -30.28 5.31 -8.17
N ALA A 102 -30.21 6.64 -8.06
CA ALA A 102 -28.96 7.35 -7.74
C ALA A 102 -28.43 7.07 -6.32
N GLY A 103 -29.32 6.80 -5.37
CA GLY A 103 -28.97 6.43 -4.00
C GLY A 103 -28.56 4.96 -3.83
N PHE A 104 -28.70 4.13 -4.87
CA PHE A 104 -28.40 2.70 -4.86
C PHE A 104 -27.48 2.29 -6.01
N ILE A 105 -28.00 2.23 -7.24
CA ILE A 105 -27.30 1.73 -8.44
C ILE A 105 -26.03 2.53 -8.70
N ASP A 106 -26.07 3.86 -8.56
CA ASP A 106 -24.89 4.70 -8.76
C ASP A 106 -24.01 4.80 -7.50
N ARG A 107 -24.62 4.66 -6.30
CA ARG A 107 -23.92 4.90 -5.01
C ARG A 107 -23.11 3.70 -4.54
N LEU A 108 -23.61 2.47 -4.73
CA LEU A 108 -22.91 1.26 -4.28
C LEU A 108 -21.58 1.00 -5.02
N PRO A 109 -21.46 1.19 -6.36
CA PRO A 109 -20.16 1.17 -7.04
C PRO A 109 -19.16 2.16 -6.42
N ARG A 110 -19.55 3.42 -6.20
CA ARG A 110 -18.68 4.43 -5.59
C ARG A 110 -18.25 4.08 -4.17
N ILE A 111 -19.13 3.46 -3.37
CA ILE A 111 -18.75 2.94 -2.04
C ILE A 111 -17.72 1.82 -2.18
N ALA A 112 -17.88 0.89 -3.12
CA ALA A 112 -16.91 -0.17 -3.36
C ALA A 112 -15.54 0.37 -3.85
N GLU A 113 -15.55 1.38 -4.72
CA GLU A 113 -14.35 2.10 -5.18
C GLU A 113 -13.63 2.80 -4.03
N GLU A 114 -14.35 3.59 -3.22
CA GLU A 114 -13.81 4.29 -2.03
C GLU A 114 -13.27 3.29 -0.99
N MET A 115 -13.96 2.17 -0.75
CA MET A 115 -13.47 1.07 0.11
C MET A 115 -12.22 0.38 -0.47
N THR A 116 -11.85 0.64 -1.73
CA THR A 116 -10.82 -0.08 -2.49
C THR A 116 -11.10 -1.59 -2.55
N LEU A 117 -12.38 -1.93 -2.73
CA LEU A 117 -12.89 -3.30 -2.65
C LEU A 117 -12.41 -4.15 -3.84
N ARG A 118 -11.83 -5.32 -3.53
CA ARG A 118 -11.41 -6.32 -4.54
C ARG A 118 -12.47 -7.40 -4.75
N SER A 119 -13.07 -7.84 -3.66
CA SER A 119 -14.18 -8.79 -3.62
C SER A 119 -14.90 -8.66 -2.28
N LEU A 120 -16.07 -9.28 -2.17
CA LEU A 120 -16.76 -9.46 -0.91
C LEU A 120 -17.32 -10.88 -0.82
N GLU A 121 -17.42 -11.41 0.40
CA GLU A 121 -18.23 -12.58 0.70
C GLU A 121 -19.45 -12.14 1.51
N ALA A 122 -20.64 -12.65 1.18
CA ALA A 122 -21.88 -12.31 1.88
C ALA A 122 -22.68 -13.60 2.19
N LYS A 123 -22.91 -13.86 3.48
CA LYS A 123 -23.46 -15.10 4.01
C LYS A 123 -24.76 -14.82 4.79
N PRO A 124 -25.94 -15.04 4.20
CA PRO A 124 -27.21 -14.90 4.90
C PRO A 124 -27.39 -16.00 5.96
N GLY A 125 -27.83 -15.63 7.15
CA GLY A 125 -28.23 -16.56 8.21
C GLY A 125 -29.69 -17.00 8.08
N ALA A 126 -30.23 -17.56 9.17
CA ALA A 126 -31.64 -17.95 9.28
C ALA A 126 -32.53 -16.72 9.51
N ALA A 127 -33.75 -16.71 8.98
CA ALA A 127 -34.68 -15.62 9.19
C ALA A 127 -35.26 -15.61 10.62
N ALA A 128 -35.40 -14.41 11.18
CA ALA A 128 -36.14 -14.15 12.40
C ALA A 128 -37.39 -13.31 12.07
N HIS A 129 -38.53 -13.68 12.64
CA HIS A 129 -39.80 -12.98 12.47
C HIS A 129 -40.13 -12.20 13.75
N PRO A 130 -40.55 -10.91 13.66
CA PRO A 130 -40.96 -10.17 14.83
C PRO A 130 -42.25 -10.75 15.43
N ALA A 131 -42.43 -10.66 16.74
CA ALA A 131 -43.64 -11.13 17.40
C ALA A 131 -44.80 -10.14 17.23
N LEU A 132 -45.97 -10.67 16.86
CA LEU A 132 -47.26 -9.96 16.90
C LEU A 132 -47.74 -9.80 18.36
N PRO A 133 -48.74 -8.94 18.65
CA PRO A 133 -49.26 -8.73 20.00
C PRO A 133 -49.82 -9.98 20.70
N ASN A 134 -50.12 -11.05 19.94
CA ASN A 134 -50.55 -12.36 20.46
C ASN A 134 -49.38 -13.34 20.69
N GLY A 135 -48.13 -12.90 20.56
CA GLY A 135 -46.92 -13.72 20.69
C GLY A 135 -46.57 -14.58 19.47
N SER A 136 -47.39 -14.60 18.42
CA SER A 136 -47.10 -15.38 17.20
C SER A 136 -46.11 -14.63 16.29
N PRO A 137 -45.27 -15.32 15.51
CA PRO A 137 -44.43 -14.69 14.47
C PRO A 137 -45.26 -13.93 13.42
N ASP A 138 -44.79 -12.75 13.00
CA ASP A 138 -45.38 -11.98 11.89
C ASP A 138 -45.16 -12.72 10.55
N PRO A 139 -46.23 -13.17 9.85
CA PRO A 139 -46.09 -13.92 8.61
C PRO A 139 -45.68 -13.04 7.42
N ARG A 140 -45.70 -11.71 7.54
CA ARG A 140 -45.40 -10.75 6.46
C ARG A 140 -44.14 -9.93 6.66
N LYS A 141 -43.45 -10.05 7.79
CA LYS A 141 -42.17 -9.39 8.07
C LYS A 141 -41.14 -10.41 8.53
N ALA A 142 -39.91 -10.27 8.04
CA ALA A 142 -38.78 -11.08 8.46
C ALA A 142 -37.51 -10.23 8.44
N SER A 143 -36.57 -10.54 9.33
CA SER A 143 -35.22 -10.00 9.34
C SER A 143 -34.24 -11.14 9.11
N VAL A 144 -33.32 -11.01 8.15
CA VAL A 144 -32.28 -12.00 7.87
C VAL A 144 -30.91 -11.37 8.18
N PRO A 145 -30.15 -11.89 9.16
CA PRO A 145 -28.79 -11.42 9.39
C PRO A 145 -27.92 -11.78 8.20
N LEU A 146 -26.96 -10.92 7.88
CA LEU A 146 -26.07 -11.03 6.75
C LEU A 146 -24.64 -10.75 7.23
N ASP A 147 -23.83 -11.80 7.30
CA ASP A 147 -22.41 -11.68 7.60
C ASP A 147 -21.66 -11.36 6.31
N VAL A 148 -21.03 -10.19 6.26
CA VAL A 148 -20.29 -9.67 5.10
C VAL A 148 -18.81 -9.55 5.44
N THR A 149 -17.95 -10.06 4.56
CA THR A 149 -16.49 -9.84 4.64
C THR A 149 -16.07 -9.08 3.39
N PHE A 150 -15.57 -7.86 3.57
CA PHE A 150 -15.06 -7.01 2.50
C PHE A 150 -13.55 -7.21 2.36
N HIS A 151 -13.08 -7.68 1.21
CA HIS A 151 -11.66 -7.84 0.93
C HIS A 151 -11.14 -6.56 0.25
N THR A 152 -10.48 -5.67 1.01
CA THR A 152 -10.01 -4.38 0.51
C THR A 152 -8.54 -4.42 0.11
N GLN A 153 -8.13 -3.51 -0.78
CA GLN A 153 -6.72 -3.35 -1.15
C GLN A 153 -5.91 -2.62 -0.09
N ARG A 154 -6.50 -1.66 0.64
CA ARG A 154 -5.77 -0.75 1.53
C ARG A 154 -5.77 -1.17 3.01
N VAL A 155 -6.86 -1.75 3.51
CA VAL A 155 -7.03 -2.06 4.95
C VAL A 155 -7.23 -3.55 5.24
N GLY A 156 -7.06 -4.42 4.23
CA GLY A 156 -7.26 -5.86 4.36
C GLY A 156 -8.73 -6.26 4.46
N ASP A 157 -9.00 -7.31 5.22
CA ASP A 157 -10.34 -7.90 5.36
C ASP A 157 -11.14 -7.20 6.46
N VAL A 158 -12.34 -6.73 6.12
CA VAL A 158 -13.25 -6.06 7.05
C VAL A 158 -14.53 -6.89 7.18
N ALA A 159 -14.67 -7.59 8.30
CA ALA A 159 -15.87 -8.39 8.61
C ALA A 159 -16.93 -7.54 9.34
N ARG A 160 -18.19 -7.61 8.91
CA ARG A 160 -19.34 -6.90 9.49
C ARG A 160 -20.60 -7.74 9.40
N ALA A 161 -21.36 -7.79 10.50
CA ALA A 161 -22.73 -8.27 10.50
C ALA A 161 -23.69 -7.12 10.20
N THR A 162 -24.62 -7.31 9.29
CA THR A 162 -25.77 -6.41 9.04
C THR A 162 -27.06 -7.24 9.00
N THR A 163 -28.22 -6.59 8.79
CA THR A 163 -29.52 -7.26 8.75
C THR A 163 -30.33 -6.75 7.55
N LEU A 164 -30.77 -7.67 6.70
CA LEU A 164 -31.77 -7.39 5.67
C LEU A 164 -33.16 -7.41 6.29
N GLN A 165 -33.93 -6.33 6.11
CA GLN A 165 -35.36 -6.31 6.44
C GLN A 165 -36.16 -6.73 5.22
N LEU A 166 -37.01 -7.75 5.37
CA LEU A 166 -37.86 -8.29 4.31
C LEU A 166 -39.34 -8.10 4.66
N VAL A 167 -40.12 -7.76 3.64
CA VAL A 167 -41.57 -7.58 3.72
C VAL A 167 -42.22 -8.37 2.60
N MET A 168 -43.33 -9.04 2.92
CA MET A 168 -44.13 -9.76 1.96
C MET A 168 -45.10 -8.81 1.25
N VAL A 169 -44.98 -8.71 -0.07
CA VAL A 169 -45.76 -7.85 -0.96
C VAL A 169 -46.73 -8.70 -1.78
N GLY A 170 -47.95 -8.19 -2.02
CA GLY A 170 -49.00 -8.90 -2.75
C GLY A 170 -49.98 -9.68 -1.85
N GLU A 171 -50.93 -10.35 -2.50
CA GLU A 171 -52.04 -11.06 -1.87
C GLU A 171 -52.08 -12.53 -2.28
N LYS A 172 -52.49 -13.40 -1.34
CA LYS A 172 -52.73 -14.85 -1.55
C LYS A 172 -51.58 -15.51 -2.34
N ASP A 173 -51.91 -16.21 -3.41
CA ASP A 173 -50.98 -17.02 -4.22
C ASP A 173 -49.96 -16.20 -5.02
N LYS A 174 -50.03 -14.86 -4.97
CA LYS A 174 -49.07 -13.93 -5.60
C LYS A 174 -48.16 -13.24 -4.59
N ALA A 175 -48.20 -13.63 -3.32
CA ALA A 175 -47.36 -13.04 -2.28
C ALA A 175 -45.88 -13.38 -2.49
N VAL A 176 -45.03 -12.35 -2.55
CA VAL A 176 -43.58 -12.48 -2.74
C VAL A 176 -42.82 -11.67 -1.68
N TRP A 177 -41.71 -12.20 -1.21
CA TRP A 177 -40.79 -11.45 -0.35
C TRP A 177 -40.00 -10.43 -1.17
N ARG A 178 -39.87 -9.23 -0.62
CA ARG A 178 -39.05 -8.13 -1.13
C ARG A 178 -38.29 -7.48 0.02
N ILE A 179 -37.17 -6.83 -0.29
CA ILE A 179 -36.31 -6.22 0.73
C ILE A 179 -36.74 -4.77 0.96
N ALA A 180 -37.13 -4.45 2.19
CA ALA A 180 -37.37 -3.09 2.66
C ALA A 180 -36.01 -2.47 3.01
N TRP A 181 -35.24 -2.14 1.97
CA TRP A 181 -33.83 -1.77 2.10
C TRP A 181 -33.63 -0.35 2.62
N THR A 182 -32.67 -0.21 3.53
CA THR A 182 -32.03 1.06 3.93
C THR A 182 -30.52 0.91 3.70
N PRO A 183 -29.73 2.00 3.61
CA PRO A 183 -28.30 1.86 3.32
C PRO A 183 -27.51 1.21 4.48
N GLU A 184 -28.12 1.04 5.66
CA GLU A 184 -27.58 0.26 6.78
C GLU A 184 -27.46 -1.24 6.46
N ALA A 185 -28.24 -1.74 5.48
CA ALA A 185 -28.12 -3.09 4.93
C ALA A 185 -26.78 -3.35 4.21
N ILE A 186 -25.98 -2.31 3.98
CA ILE A 186 -24.61 -2.40 3.42
C ILE A 186 -23.59 -2.37 4.56
N LEU A 187 -23.68 -1.37 5.43
CA LEU A 187 -22.82 -1.17 6.59
C LEU A 187 -23.66 -0.61 7.75
N PRO A 188 -23.58 -1.16 8.97
CA PRO A 188 -24.19 -0.54 10.14
C PRO A 188 -23.82 0.94 10.25
N HIS A 189 -24.76 1.76 10.72
CA HIS A 189 -24.62 3.22 10.82
C HIS A 189 -24.48 3.99 9.48
N LEU A 190 -24.47 3.35 8.31
CA LEU A 190 -24.54 4.04 7.02
C LEU A 190 -25.98 4.50 6.72
N VAL A 191 -26.45 5.51 7.45
CA VAL A 191 -27.77 6.12 7.21
C VAL A 191 -27.75 7.05 5.98
N ALA A 192 -28.90 7.61 5.62
CA ALA A 192 -29.01 8.63 4.58
C ALA A 192 -28.07 9.82 4.87
N GLY A 193 -27.42 10.36 3.84
CA GLY A 193 -26.45 11.47 3.95
C GLY A 193 -25.03 11.07 4.37
N ARG A 194 -24.83 10.00 5.15
CA ARG A 194 -23.48 9.55 5.54
C ARG A 194 -22.69 8.97 4.37
N LEU A 195 -21.38 9.12 4.42
CA LEU A 195 -20.45 8.65 3.41
C LEU A 195 -19.51 7.59 3.99
N VAL A 196 -19.09 6.66 3.15
CA VAL A 196 -17.89 5.86 3.43
C VAL A 196 -16.69 6.69 2.97
N ARG A 197 -15.57 6.62 3.70
CA ARG A 197 -14.37 7.42 3.45
C ARG A 197 -13.11 6.59 3.68
N MET A 198 -12.18 6.61 2.73
CA MET A 198 -10.83 6.07 2.86
C MET A 198 -9.84 7.20 3.07
N THR A 199 -9.48 7.45 4.33
CA THR A 199 -8.49 8.46 4.70
C THR A 199 -7.09 7.89 4.61
N ARG A 200 -6.25 8.42 3.72
CA ARG A 200 -4.81 8.14 3.69
C ARG A 200 -4.12 8.83 4.87
N LEU A 201 -3.34 8.07 5.64
CA LEU A 201 -2.61 8.55 6.81
C LEU A 201 -1.15 8.80 6.42
N PRO A 202 -0.59 10.01 6.66
CA PRO A 202 0.75 10.35 6.22
C PRO A 202 1.82 9.55 6.97
N THR A 203 2.95 9.32 6.30
CA THR A 203 4.17 8.77 6.92
C THR A 203 5.26 9.86 7.00
N SER A 204 6.32 9.57 7.75
CA SER A 204 7.50 10.44 7.89
C SER A 204 8.71 9.78 7.25
N ARG A 205 9.50 10.56 6.51
CA ARG A 205 10.73 10.08 5.86
C ARG A 205 11.91 10.13 6.85
N GLY A 206 12.79 9.13 6.80
CA GLY A 206 14.01 9.05 7.59
C GLY A 206 15.13 10.00 7.14
N ARG A 207 16.09 10.22 8.03
CA ARG A 207 17.30 11.03 7.82
C ARG A 207 18.41 10.22 7.13
N ILE A 208 19.32 10.91 6.46
CA ILE A 208 20.61 10.35 6.02
C ILE A 208 21.69 11.00 6.88
N ILE A 209 22.46 10.17 7.59
CA ILE A 209 23.40 10.58 8.64
C ILE A 209 24.79 10.04 8.29
N ALA A 210 25.84 10.82 8.53
CA ALA A 210 27.24 10.41 8.34
C ALA A 210 27.77 9.59 9.53
N ARG A 211 28.97 9.02 9.38
CA ARG A 211 29.59 8.14 10.40
C ARG A 211 29.81 8.80 11.76
N ASP A 212 29.92 10.14 11.78
CA ASP A 212 30.17 10.97 12.96
C ASP A 212 28.88 11.57 13.57
N GLY A 213 27.71 11.20 13.03
CA GLY A 213 26.42 11.75 13.44
C GLY A 213 25.99 13.02 12.69
N THR A 214 26.82 13.56 11.78
CA THR A 214 26.44 14.73 10.97
C THR A 214 25.24 14.40 10.08
N GLU A 215 24.17 15.18 10.19
CA GLU A 215 23.00 15.04 9.31
C GLU A 215 23.32 15.55 7.90
N LEU A 216 23.30 14.64 6.92
CA LEU A 216 23.52 14.94 5.51
C LEU A 216 22.21 15.28 4.81
N ALA A 217 21.12 14.60 5.17
CA ALA A 217 19.76 14.92 4.77
C ALA A 217 18.79 14.77 5.96
N THR A 218 18.03 15.82 6.27
CA THR A 218 17.20 15.93 7.49
C THR A 218 15.91 16.71 7.25
N PHE A 219 15.17 17.05 8.30
CA PHE A 219 13.96 17.86 8.26
C PHE A 219 14.05 19.08 9.17
N ILE A 220 13.92 20.27 8.59
CA ILE A 220 13.90 21.55 9.31
C ILE A 220 12.49 22.15 9.30
N GLU A 221 12.19 22.94 10.34
CA GLU A 221 11.01 23.79 10.37
C GLU A 221 11.10 24.88 9.29
N ALA A 222 9.98 25.13 8.62
CA ALA A 222 9.84 26.14 7.58
C ALA A 222 8.44 26.76 7.59
N GLY A 223 8.30 27.93 6.97
CA GLY A 223 7.02 28.50 6.60
C GLY A 223 6.78 28.33 5.11
N VAL A 224 5.64 27.75 4.73
CA VAL A 224 5.10 27.92 3.38
C VAL A 224 4.46 29.30 3.34
N VAL A 225 5.07 30.23 2.61
CA VAL A 225 4.48 31.53 2.31
C VAL A 225 3.54 31.32 1.13
N GLY A 226 2.26 31.67 1.32
CA GLY A 226 1.22 31.49 0.32
C GLY A 226 0.22 32.64 0.27
N VAL A 227 -0.67 32.59 -0.71
CA VAL A 227 -1.65 33.63 -1.02
C VAL A 227 -3.06 33.04 -1.05
N VAL A 228 -4.02 33.73 -0.44
CA VAL A 228 -5.46 33.43 -0.57
C VAL A 228 -6.08 34.49 -1.47
N THR A 229 -6.50 34.10 -2.68
CA THR A 229 -6.77 35.06 -3.77
C THR A 229 -7.99 35.95 -3.51
N GLY A 230 -8.99 35.48 -2.79
CA GLY A 230 -10.16 36.25 -2.35
C GLY A 230 -9.88 37.26 -1.23
N GLN A 231 -8.67 37.25 -0.65
CA GLN A 231 -8.22 38.23 0.35
C GLN A 231 -7.33 39.33 -0.26
N ILE A 232 -7.03 39.27 -1.57
CA ILE A 232 -6.20 40.26 -2.26
C ILE A 232 -7.03 41.53 -2.53
N ARG A 233 -6.63 42.67 -1.97
CA ARG A 233 -7.21 43.99 -2.32
C ARG A 233 -6.45 44.73 -3.41
N SER A 234 -5.14 44.52 -3.52
CA SER A 234 -4.28 45.15 -4.53
C SER A 234 -3.27 44.14 -5.07
N GLU A 235 -3.48 43.69 -6.31
CA GLU A 235 -2.57 42.72 -6.95
C GLU A 235 -1.17 43.31 -7.15
N SER A 236 -1.07 44.57 -7.61
CA SER A 236 0.22 45.24 -7.81
C SER A 236 0.98 45.46 -6.50
N GLY A 237 0.28 45.80 -5.41
CA GLY A 237 0.86 45.90 -4.06
C GLY A 237 1.38 44.56 -3.57
N LEU A 238 0.55 43.52 -3.63
CA LEU A 238 0.90 42.14 -3.28
C LEU A 238 2.16 41.66 -4.02
N LEU A 239 2.15 41.77 -5.36
CA LEU A 239 3.23 41.30 -6.21
C LEU A 239 4.54 42.05 -5.95
N SER A 240 4.48 43.38 -5.77
CA SER A 240 5.66 44.20 -5.43
C SER A 240 6.25 43.81 -4.07
N SER A 241 5.40 43.66 -3.05
CA SER A 241 5.83 43.28 -1.69
C SER A 241 6.39 41.85 -1.63
N LEU A 242 5.69 40.87 -2.21
CA LEU A 242 6.16 39.48 -2.23
C LEU A 242 7.42 39.30 -3.09
N SER A 243 7.52 39.97 -4.24
CA SER A 243 8.73 39.98 -5.07
C SER A 243 9.95 40.43 -4.26
N THR A 244 9.81 41.56 -3.56
CA THR A 244 10.87 42.14 -2.73
C THR A 244 11.23 41.25 -1.53
N VAL A 245 10.23 40.65 -0.87
CA VAL A 245 10.44 39.85 0.35
C VAL A 245 10.94 38.44 0.06
N LEU A 246 10.48 37.81 -1.03
CA LEU A 246 10.82 36.42 -1.37
C LEU A 246 11.95 36.29 -2.40
N GLY A 247 12.34 37.37 -3.06
CA GLY A 247 13.34 37.36 -4.14
C GLY A 247 12.87 36.58 -5.37
N LEU A 248 11.58 36.68 -5.70
CA LEU A 248 10.95 36.05 -6.88
C LEU A 248 10.44 37.12 -7.84
N LYS A 249 10.33 36.84 -9.13
CA LYS A 249 9.72 37.80 -10.06
C LYS A 249 8.20 37.86 -9.82
N ALA A 250 7.62 39.03 -10.04
CA ALA A 250 6.16 39.21 -9.96
C ALA A 250 5.40 38.22 -10.86
N ASP A 251 5.88 38.00 -12.09
CA ASP A 251 5.25 37.07 -13.03
C ASP A 251 5.29 35.61 -12.55
N ASP A 252 6.41 35.18 -11.93
CA ASP A 252 6.56 33.83 -11.38
C ASP A 252 5.62 33.60 -10.18
N ILE A 253 5.38 34.64 -9.37
CA ILE A 253 4.41 34.61 -8.26
C ILE A 253 2.98 34.57 -8.82
N LYS A 254 2.67 35.41 -9.82
CA LYS A 254 1.35 35.47 -10.45
C LYS A 254 0.97 34.14 -11.09
N ALA A 255 1.89 33.53 -11.84
CA ALA A 255 1.69 32.24 -12.48
C ALA A 255 1.39 31.07 -11.51
N LYS A 256 1.69 31.22 -10.21
CA LYS A 256 1.34 30.24 -9.17
C LYS A 256 -0.11 30.38 -8.70
N TYR A 257 -0.63 31.60 -8.50
CA TYR A 257 -2.00 31.81 -8.03
C TYR A 257 -3.04 32.01 -9.14
N THR A 258 -2.64 32.04 -10.42
CA THR A 258 -3.56 32.03 -11.58
C THR A 258 -3.76 30.65 -12.21
N GLN A 259 -3.44 29.57 -11.50
CA GLN A 259 -3.61 28.20 -12.01
C GLN A 259 -5.09 27.77 -11.95
N SER A 260 -5.51 26.87 -12.85
CA SER A 260 -6.92 26.49 -13.05
C SER A 260 -7.61 25.84 -11.85
N TRP A 261 -6.84 25.30 -10.90
CA TRP A 261 -7.36 24.71 -9.65
C TRP A 261 -7.59 25.74 -8.53
N VAL A 262 -7.06 26.96 -8.67
CA VAL A 262 -7.11 27.98 -7.62
C VAL A 262 -8.54 28.54 -7.49
N LYS A 263 -9.01 28.62 -6.25
CA LYS A 263 -10.29 29.24 -5.87
C LYS A 263 -10.05 30.39 -4.87
N PRO A 264 -10.98 31.36 -4.75
CA PRO A 264 -10.80 32.54 -3.89
C PRO A 264 -10.48 32.25 -2.43
N ASP A 265 -10.99 31.15 -1.90
CA ASP A 265 -10.88 30.70 -0.51
C ASP A 265 -9.66 29.80 -0.24
N LEU A 266 -8.98 29.30 -1.28
CA LEU A 266 -7.87 28.36 -1.15
C LEU A 266 -6.53 29.06 -0.90
N PHE A 267 -5.73 28.46 -0.02
CA PHE A 267 -4.33 28.83 0.18
C PHE A 267 -3.46 28.29 -0.96
N VAL A 268 -2.84 29.20 -1.71
CA VAL A 268 -1.90 28.86 -2.79
C VAL A 268 -0.46 28.97 -2.28
N PRO A 269 0.33 27.88 -2.26
CA PRO A 269 1.73 27.94 -1.83
C PRO A 269 2.61 28.66 -2.87
N ILE A 270 3.30 29.71 -2.45
CA ILE A 270 4.21 30.48 -3.32
C ILE A 270 5.65 30.00 -3.16
N LYS A 271 6.19 30.03 -1.93
CA LYS A 271 7.58 29.69 -1.62
C LYS A 271 7.72 29.09 -0.21
N VAL A 272 8.57 28.06 -0.08
CA VAL A 272 9.03 27.55 1.22
C VAL A 272 10.20 28.40 1.71
N VAL A 273 10.12 28.88 2.95
CA VAL A 273 11.18 29.66 3.61
C VAL A 273 11.59 28.96 4.91
N PRO A 274 12.87 28.55 5.09
CA PRO A 274 13.36 27.98 6.35
C PRO A 274 13.06 28.89 7.55
N ALA A 275 12.71 28.33 8.71
CA ALA A 275 12.29 29.12 9.88
C ALA A 275 13.30 30.23 10.26
N ALA A 276 14.60 29.91 10.24
CA ALA A 276 15.67 30.87 10.51
C ALA A 276 15.73 32.07 9.54
N GLN A 277 15.24 31.92 8.31
CA GLN A 277 15.10 33.03 7.35
C GLN A 277 13.72 33.70 7.47
N LEU A 278 12.69 32.92 7.80
CA LEU A 278 11.31 33.38 7.94
C LEU A 278 11.19 34.46 9.01
N ASP A 279 11.86 34.33 10.16
CA ASP A 279 11.72 35.29 11.25
C ASP A 279 12.20 36.71 10.88
N ALA A 280 13.18 36.84 9.98
CA ALA A 280 13.61 38.14 9.45
C ALA A 280 12.58 38.81 8.53
N VAL A 281 11.66 38.04 7.95
CA VAL A 281 10.62 38.54 7.01
C VAL A 281 9.20 38.45 7.56
N ARG A 282 8.97 37.73 8.68
CA ARG A 282 7.65 37.42 9.25
C ARG A 282 6.79 38.66 9.46
N ALA A 283 7.35 39.72 10.04
CA ALA A 283 6.65 40.99 10.26
C ALA A 283 6.27 41.71 8.96
N ARG A 284 7.09 41.56 7.89
CA ARG A 284 6.80 42.12 6.57
C ARG A 284 5.73 41.31 5.83
N LEU A 285 5.71 39.98 6.00
CA LEU A 285 4.69 39.11 5.42
C LEU A 285 3.32 39.32 6.08
N ALA A 286 3.29 39.47 7.41
CA ALA A 286 2.05 39.61 8.19
C ALA A 286 1.22 40.88 7.88
N VAL A 287 1.82 41.89 7.25
CA VAL A 287 1.13 43.12 6.84
C VAL A 287 0.65 43.12 5.38
N ILE A 288 0.97 42.08 4.60
CA ILE A 288 0.54 41.98 3.20
C ILE A 288 -0.81 41.28 3.17
N GLU A 289 -1.85 42.00 2.74
CA GLU A 289 -3.21 41.44 2.65
C GLU A 289 -3.28 40.25 1.69
N GLY A 290 -3.96 39.20 2.15
CA GLY A 290 -4.07 37.92 1.44
C GLY A 290 -2.82 37.04 1.48
N VAL A 291 -1.73 37.45 2.13
CA VAL A 291 -0.59 36.57 2.42
C VAL A 291 -0.80 35.83 3.72
N GLN A 292 -0.53 34.54 3.71
CA GLN A 292 -0.53 33.70 4.90
C GLN A 292 0.76 32.87 4.96
N VAL A 293 1.15 32.46 6.17
CA VAL A 293 2.31 31.59 6.38
C VAL A 293 1.87 30.37 7.16
N GLN A 294 1.98 29.20 6.55
CA GLN A 294 1.66 27.92 7.18
C GLN A 294 2.96 27.25 7.65
N ALA A 295 3.02 26.84 8.92
CA ALA A 295 4.17 26.11 9.44
C ALA A 295 4.22 24.69 8.85
N THR A 296 5.40 24.24 8.46
CA THR A 296 5.63 22.90 7.90
C THR A 296 7.05 22.42 8.21
N ARG A 297 7.33 21.15 7.93
CA ARG A 297 8.68 20.58 7.94
C ARG A 297 9.06 20.18 6.53
N VAL A 298 10.24 20.62 6.07
CA VAL A 298 10.75 20.29 4.74
C VAL A 298 12.09 19.57 4.80
N ARG A 299 12.36 18.76 3.78
CA ARG A 299 13.66 18.12 3.59
C ARG A 299 14.73 19.20 3.52
N SER A 300 15.90 18.97 4.09
CA SER A 300 17.04 19.89 3.99
C SER A 300 18.34 19.10 3.95
N TYR A 301 19.35 19.70 3.31
CA TYR A 301 20.69 19.12 3.18
C TYR A 301 21.71 20.10 3.80
N PRO A 302 21.86 20.11 5.14
CA PRO A 302 22.51 21.22 5.85
C PRO A 302 24.02 21.28 5.62
N SER A 303 24.65 20.14 5.35
CA SER A 303 26.10 20.04 5.17
C SER A 303 26.60 20.66 3.86
N GLY A 304 25.73 20.75 2.85
CA GLY A 304 26.06 21.12 1.46
C GLY A 304 27.00 20.13 0.75
N LEU A 305 27.21 18.93 1.29
CA LEU A 305 28.16 17.94 0.80
C LEU A 305 27.48 16.83 -0.01
N ALA A 306 28.28 16.18 -0.87
CA ALA A 306 27.95 14.91 -1.51
C ALA A 306 26.67 14.93 -2.37
N SER A 307 26.35 16.07 -3.00
CA SER A 307 25.07 16.30 -3.70
C SER A 307 24.68 15.20 -4.71
N GLN A 308 25.63 14.72 -5.53
CA GLN A 308 25.37 13.64 -6.48
C GLN A 308 25.20 12.26 -5.82
N THR A 309 25.70 12.09 -4.60
CA THR A 309 25.66 10.84 -3.83
C THR A 309 24.36 10.77 -3.02
N LEU A 310 23.94 11.87 -2.41
CA LEU A 310 22.66 11.94 -1.70
C LEU A 310 21.48 11.90 -2.67
N GLY A 311 21.53 12.64 -3.79
CA GLY A 311 20.35 12.81 -4.65
C GLY A 311 19.30 13.71 -4.00
N TYR A 312 18.14 13.87 -4.66
CA TYR A 312 17.10 14.81 -4.23
C TYR A 312 15.70 14.18 -4.32
N LEU A 313 14.72 14.84 -3.70
CA LEU A 313 13.30 14.45 -3.79
C LEU A 313 12.61 15.12 -4.97
N ALA A 314 11.64 14.44 -5.55
CA ALA A 314 10.73 14.99 -6.56
C ALA A 314 9.33 14.40 -6.37
N GLU A 315 8.34 15.05 -6.96
CA GLU A 315 6.97 14.55 -7.03
C GLU A 315 6.92 13.23 -7.82
N ALA A 316 6.23 12.24 -7.26
CA ALA A 316 5.97 10.96 -7.89
C ALA A 316 5.08 11.13 -9.13
N SER A 317 5.48 10.54 -10.26
CA SER A 317 4.61 10.41 -11.42
C SER A 317 3.53 9.33 -11.19
N GLU A 318 2.53 9.28 -12.07
CA GLU A 318 1.55 8.19 -12.11
C GLU A 318 2.19 6.79 -12.18
N ASP A 319 3.33 6.65 -12.86
CA ASP A 319 4.02 5.37 -12.99
C ASP A 319 4.86 5.04 -11.74
N ASP A 320 5.43 6.05 -11.07
CA ASP A 320 6.06 5.88 -9.77
C ASP A 320 5.03 5.48 -8.69
N ALA A 321 3.86 6.12 -8.70
CA ALA A 321 2.73 5.82 -7.82
C ALA A 321 2.22 4.39 -8.00
N LYS A 322 2.05 3.94 -9.26
CA LYS A 322 1.71 2.53 -9.57
C LYS A 322 2.80 1.56 -9.07
N ALA A 323 4.08 1.86 -9.33
CA ALA A 323 5.19 1.01 -8.92
C ALA A 323 5.32 0.91 -7.38
N LYS A 324 5.02 2.00 -6.66
CA LYS A 324 5.08 2.08 -5.19
C LYS A 324 3.70 2.00 -4.51
N ALA A 325 2.66 1.55 -5.23
CA ALA A 325 1.28 1.52 -4.73
C ALA A 325 1.11 0.72 -3.44
N ALA A 326 1.93 -0.33 -3.23
CA ALA A 326 1.96 -1.14 -2.01
C ALA A 326 2.41 -0.36 -0.77
N ARG A 327 3.25 0.68 -0.92
CA ARG A 327 3.65 1.62 0.14
C ARG A 327 2.63 2.73 0.37
N GLY A 328 1.56 2.80 -0.42
CA GLY A 328 0.55 3.86 -0.36
C GLY A 328 0.96 5.19 -0.97
N VAL A 329 1.97 5.17 -1.86
CA VAL A 329 2.38 6.34 -2.66
C VAL A 329 1.31 6.64 -3.73
N GLU A 330 1.03 7.92 -3.92
CA GLU A 330 0.15 8.51 -4.93
C GLU A 330 0.92 9.54 -5.76
N ALA A 331 0.39 9.92 -6.92
CA ALA A 331 1.03 10.94 -7.76
C ALA A 331 1.08 12.29 -7.01
N GLY A 332 2.20 13.00 -7.13
CA GLY A 332 2.47 14.25 -6.38
C GLY A 332 3.14 14.05 -5.01
N ASP A 333 3.20 12.83 -4.45
CA ASP A 333 3.97 12.58 -3.22
C ASP A 333 5.48 12.79 -3.45
N LEU A 334 6.20 13.32 -2.45
CA LEU A 334 7.66 13.50 -2.56
C LEU A 334 8.40 12.17 -2.30
N ILE A 335 8.99 11.63 -3.36
CA ILE A 335 9.86 10.44 -3.34
C ILE A 335 11.28 10.80 -3.80
N GLY A 336 12.26 9.94 -3.52
CA GLY A 336 13.59 10.06 -4.10
C GLY A 336 13.55 10.03 -5.63
N LYS A 337 14.09 11.06 -6.28
CA LYS A 337 14.02 11.19 -7.74
C LYS A 337 14.77 10.03 -8.39
N LYS A 338 14.05 9.17 -9.11
CA LYS A 338 14.58 8.02 -9.83
C LYS A 338 15.89 8.34 -10.55
N ASP A 339 16.83 7.39 -10.46
CA ASP A 339 18.20 7.47 -10.98
C ASP A 339 19.08 8.57 -10.34
N THR A 340 18.69 9.09 -9.15
CA THR A 340 19.51 10.04 -8.36
C THR A 340 19.83 9.52 -6.94
N GLY A 341 21.13 9.31 -6.68
CA GLY A 341 21.71 9.14 -5.35
C GLY A 341 21.01 8.15 -4.40
N LEU A 342 21.26 8.33 -3.11
CA LEU A 342 20.74 7.51 -2.02
C LEU A 342 19.27 7.79 -1.71
N GLU A 343 18.77 9.01 -1.93
CA GLU A 343 17.35 9.34 -1.74
C GLU A 343 16.46 8.44 -2.60
N ALA A 344 16.86 8.12 -3.84
CA ALA A 344 16.11 7.20 -4.70
C ALA A 344 16.46 5.73 -4.44
N THR A 345 17.75 5.41 -4.28
CA THR A 345 18.20 4.02 -4.05
C THR A 345 17.66 3.43 -2.76
N LEU A 346 17.50 4.25 -1.71
CA LEU A 346 16.99 3.86 -0.40
C LEU A 346 15.59 4.43 -0.13
N ASP A 347 14.82 4.73 -1.18
CA ASP A 347 13.52 5.40 -1.03
C ASP A 347 12.49 4.55 -0.27
N ASP A 348 12.61 3.22 -0.31
CA ASP A 348 11.69 2.31 0.38
C ASP A 348 12.01 2.24 1.89
N GLU A 349 13.29 2.24 2.28
CA GLU A 349 13.74 2.36 3.66
C GLU A 349 13.48 3.77 4.21
N LEU A 350 13.91 4.80 3.49
CA LEU A 350 13.80 6.19 3.90
C LEU A 350 12.35 6.67 3.90
N GLY A 351 11.54 6.31 2.92
CA GLY A 351 10.20 6.87 2.76
C GLY A 351 9.11 6.19 3.60
N GLY A 352 9.35 5.00 4.16
CA GLY A 352 8.33 4.27 4.93
C GLY A 352 7.11 3.90 4.10
N SER A 353 5.97 3.66 4.74
CA SER A 353 4.68 3.39 4.08
C SER A 353 3.55 4.19 4.70
N TYR A 354 2.66 4.71 3.87
CA TYR A 354 1.44 5.40 4.30
C TYR A 354 0.47 4.41 4.96
N GLY A 355 -0.31 4.93 5.91
CA GLY A 355 -1.41 4.19 6.53
C GLY A 355 -2.73 4.49 5.83
N PHE A 356 -3.76 3.75 6.18
CA PHE A 356 -5.10 3.91 5.63
C PHE A 356 -6.15 3.65 6.71
N ARG A 357 -7.12 4.55 6.83
CA ARG A 357 -8.30 4.40 7.69
C ARG A 357 -9.54 4.36 6.81
N LEU A 358 -10.27 3.25 6.87
CA LEU A 358 -11.61 3.15 6.31
C LEU A 358 -12.62 3.47 7.39
N GLY A 359 -13.55 4.38 7.14
CA GLY A 359 -14.57 4.78 8.10
C GLY A 359 -15.88 5.25 7.46
N ILE A 360 -16.86 5.51 8.31
CA ILE A 360 -18.09 6.22 7.99
C ILE A 360 -17.94 7.65 8.52
N VAL A 361 -18.31 8.63 7.70
CA VAL A 361 -18.30 10.06 8.04
C VAL A 361 -19.67 10.69 7.85
N ASP A 362 -19.93 11.80 8.54
CA ASP A 362 -21.08 12.67 8.28
C ASP A 362 -20.82 13.56 7.02
N PRO A 363 -21.82 14.32 6.53
CA PRO A 363 -21.62 15.23 5.39
C PRO A 363 -20.58 16.34 5.59
N ASP A 364 -20.19 16.63 6.84
CA ASP A 364 -19.17 17.60 7.21
C ASP A 364 -17.78 16.93 7.39
N GLU A 365 -17.62 15.69 6.90
CA GLU A 365 -16.46 14.81 7.06
C GLU A 365 -16.06 14.46 8.51
N ARG A 366 -16.94 14.64 9.50
CA ARG A 366 -16.66 14.21 10.87
C ARG A 366 -16.73 12.68 10.98
N PRO A 367 -15.78 12.03 11.67
CA PRO A 367 -15.78 10.58 11.84
C PRO A 367 -16.97 10.12 12.68
N VAL A 368 -17.75 9.19 12.14
CA VAL A 368 -18.88 8.51 12.82
C VAL A 368 -18.41 7.14 13.34
N GLU A 369 -17.71 6.37 12.51
CA GLU A 369 -17.18 5.06 12.87
C GLU A 369 -15.88 4.78 12.10
N THR A 370 -14.88 4.18 12.76
CA THR A 370 -13.74 3.57 12.07
C THR A 370 -14.05 2.10 11.79
N LEU A 371 -14.09 1.72 10.51
CA LEU A 371 -14.39 0.36 10.07
C LEU A 371 -13.17 -0.56 10.13
N ALA A 372 -12.01 -0.04 9.70
CA ALA A 372 -10.70 -0.68 9.78
C ALA A 372 -9.57 0.37 9.63
N GLU A 373 -8.39 0.08 10.17
CA GLU A 373 -7.22 0.96 10.06
C GLU A 373 -5.93 0.15 9.94
N VAL A 374 -5.04 0.58 9.04
CA VAL A 374 -3.64 0.18 8.96
C VAL A 374 -2.80 1.42 9.28
N ALA A 375 -2.04 1.37 10.36
CA ALA A 375 -1.21 2.49 10.79
C ALA A 375 -0.06 2.76 9.79
N PRO A 376 0.35 4.04 9.58
CA PRO A 376 1.52 4.35 8.78
C PRO A 376 2.80 3.80 9.42
N VAL A 377 3.72 3.32 8.58
CA VAL A 377 5.05 2.87 9.00
C VAL A 377 6.05 3.99 8.70
N PRO A 378 6.68 4.62 9.71
CA PRO A 378 7.68 5.64 9.47
C PRO A 378 8.91 5.07 8.76
N GLY A 379 9.51 5.89 7.92
CA GLY A 379 10.80 5.61 7.30
C GLY A 379 11.92 5.53 8.33
N ARG A 380 12.98 4.81 7.96
CA ARG A 380 14.15 4.56 8.81
C ARG A 380 15.26 5.53 8.50
N ASP A 381 15.93 6.01 9.55
CA ASP A 381 17.20 6.72 9.39
C ASP A 381 18.27 5.76 8.84
N VAL A 382 19.12 6.27 7.95
CA VAL A 382 20.26 5.55 7.38
C VAL A 382 21.56 6.22 7.82
N VAL A 383 22.48 5.42 8.35
CA VAL A 383 23.84 5.86 8.69
C VAL A 383 24.80 5.40 7.60
N LEU A 384 25.60 6.33 7.06
CA LEU A 384 26.61 6.09 6.04
C LEU A 384 28.01 6.03 6.64
N SER A 385 28.92 5.32 5.98
CA SER A 385 30.35 5.30 6.31
C SER A 385 31.11 6.58 5.94
N LEU A 386 30.46 7.51 5.22
CA LEU A 386 31.04 8.81 4.83
C LEU A 386 31.53 9.59 6.04
N ASP A 387 32.76 10.10 5.95
CA ASP A 387 33.34 11.09 6.85
C ASP A 387 33.11 12.50 6.26
N PRO A 388 32.34 13.39 6.91
CA PRO A 388 32.04 14.71 6.38
C PRO A 388 33.26 15.62 6.20
N LYS A 389 34.32 15.41 7.01
CA LYS A 389 35.56 16.21 6.93
C LYS A 389 36.37 15.76 5.71
N LEU A 390 36.48 14.45 5.50
CA LEU A 390 37.16 13.90 4.32
C LEU A 390 36.39 14.19 3.03
N GLN A 391 35.06 14.05 3.04
CA GLN A 391 34.20 14.45 1.91
C GLN A 391 34.42 15.92 1.54
N ARG A 392 34.41 16.83 2.53
CA ARG A 392 34.66 18.26 2.30
C ARG A 392 36.07 18.53 1.78
N ALA A 393 37.09 17.84 2.31
CA ALA A 393 38.46 17.94 1.82
C ALA A 393 38.59 17.47 0.37
N ALA A 394 37.96 16.35 0.01
CA ALA A 394 37.95 15.80 -1.35
C ALA A 394 37.24 16.73 -2.36
N GLU A 395 36.09 17.29 -1.99
CA GLU A 395 35.38 18.26 -2.84
C GLU A 395 36.17 19.57 -3.03
N ASN A 396 36.81 20.06 -1.96
CA ASN A 396 37.65 21.25 -2.02
C ASN A 396 38.92 21.02 -2.86
N ALA A 397 39.52 19.83 -2.78
CA ALA A 397 40.70 19.45 -3.57
C ALA A 397 40.41 19.38 -5.08
N LEU A 398 39.19 18.99 -5.47
CA LEU A 398 38.72 19.10 -6.86
C LEU A 398 38.48 20.56 -7.24
N GLY A 399 37.87 21.36 -6.38
CA GLY A 399 37.54 22.77 -6.65
C GLY A 399 36.65 22.92 -7.88
N GLU A 400 37.13 23.70 -8.85
CA GLU A 400 36.46 23.93 -10.15
C GLU A 400 36.78 22.87 -11.22
N ASN A 401 37.69 21.93 -10.91
CA ASN A 401 38.10 20.89 -11.86
C ASN A 401 37.00 19.86 -12.07
N LYS A 402 36.85 19.40 -13.32
CA LYS A 402 35.95 18.31 -13.68
C LYS A 402 36.57 16.98 -13.27
N GLY A 403 36.07 16.34 -12.23
CA GLY A 403 36.64 15.08 -11.73
C GLY A 403 35.84 14.44 -10.59
N ALA A 404 36.39 13.36 -10.06
CA ALA A 404 35.90 12.66 -8.88
C ALA A 404 37.05 12.26 -7.96
N ILE A 405 36.76 12.10 -6.67
CA ILE A 405 37.66 11.50 -5.69
C ILE A 405 36.85 10.48 -4.89
N VAL A 406 37.36 9.26 -4.80
CA VAL A 406 36.85 8.21 -3.93
C VAL A 406 37.90 7.95 -2.86
N ALA A 407 37.49 7.89 -1.59
CA ALA A 407 38.32 7.41 -0.50
C ALA A 407 37.63 6.23 0.16
N GLU A 408 38.35 5.13 0.29
CA GLU A 408 37.89 3.84 0.82
C GLU A 408 38.86 3.40 1.92
N ASP A 409 38.37 2.83 3.01
CA ASP A 409 39.19 2.06 3.93
C ASP A 409 39.43 0.65 3.34
N PRO A 410 40.67 0.30 2.91
CA PRO A 410 40.95 -0.95 2.23
C PRO A 410 40.81 -2.19 3.11
N TRP A 411 40.62 -2.04 4.44
CA TRP A 411 40.44 -3.17 5.36
C TRP A 411 38.96 -3.53 5.58
N SER A 412 38.06 -2.55 5.49
CA SER A 412 36.63 -2.72 5.74
C SER A 412 35.77 -2.59 4.48
N GLY A 413 36.28 -1.93 3.43
CA GLY A 413 35.50 -1.52 2.25
C GLY A 413 34.61 -0.30 2.52
N GLU A 414 34.76 0.39 3.66
CA GLU A 414 33.99 1.59 3.97
C GLU A 414 34.35 2.75 3.03
N ILE A 415 33.37 3.25 2.26
CA ILE A 415 33.51 4.48 1.48
C ILE A 415 33.45 5.70 2.42
N LEU A 416 34.60 6.32 2.62
CA LEU A 416 34.79 7.48 3.51
C LEU A 416 34.54 8.81 2.81
N ALA A 417 34.78 8.89 1.49
CA ALA A 417 34.43 10.04 0.67
C ALA A 417 34.08 9.62 -0.76
N LEU A 418 33.10 10.30 -1.36
CA LEU A 418 32.60 10.10 -2.71
C LEU A 418 32.28 11.47 -3.33
N ALA A 419 33.34 12.18 -3.73
CA ALA A 419 33.27 13.55 -4.25
C ALA A 419 33.17 13.57 -5.79
N SER A 420 32.36 14.48 -6.33
CA SER A 420 32.17 14.69 -7.77
C SER A 420 32.05 16.19 -8.08
N ARG A 421 32.83 16.69 -9.04
CA ARG A 421 32.83 18.10 -9.45
C ARG A 421 32.69 18.32 -10.97
N PRO A 422 31.98 19.37 -11.42
CA PRO A 422 31.24 20.36 -10.61
C PRO A 422 30.03 19.78 -9.86
N THR A 423 29.56 20.50 -8.85
CA THR A 423 28.44 20.12 -7.99
C THR A 423 27.31 21.14 -8.06
N PHE A 424 26.24 20.92 -7.29
CA PHE A 424 25.03 21.74 -7.22
C PHE A 424 24.50 21.74 -5.78
N ASP A 425 23.70 22.74 -5.40
CA ASP A 425 23.04 22.78 -4.10
C ASP A 425 21.71 22.00 -4.16
N LEU A 426 21.56 20.99 -3.30
CA LEU A 426 20.35 20.18 -3.19
C LEU A 426 19.15 20.97 -2.64
N ASN A 427 19.38 22.01 -1.85
CA ASN A 427 18.30 22.81 -1.26
C ASN A 427 17.54 23.63 -2.33
N THR A 428 18.09 23.80 -3.54
CA THR A 428 17.38 24.40 -4.68
C THR A 428 16.14 23.60 -5.11
N PHE A 429 16.18 22.26 -4.97
CA PHE A 429 15.03 21.39 -5.22
C PHE A 429 13.97 21.51 -4.12
N VAL A 430 14.41 21.66 -2.86
CA VAL A 430 13.52 21.87 -1.71
C VAL A 430 12.76 23.20 -1.83
N SER A 431 13.45 24.28 -2.22
CA SER A 431 12.86 25.60 -2.36
C SER A 431 12.10 25.81 -3.68
N GLY A 432 12.20 24.88 -4.63
CA GLY A 432 11.62 25.00 -5.97
C GLY A 432 12.27 26.11 -6.82
N ASP A 433 13.58 26.34 -6.69
CA ASP A 433 14.30 27.35 -7.48
C ASP A 433 14.52 26.84 -8.91
N ALA A 434 13.49 27.02 -9.74
CA ALA A 434 13.49 26.62 -11.14
C ALA A 434 14.62 27.26 -11.96
N ALA A 435 15.07 28.48 -11.61
CA ALA A 435 16.16 29.16 -12.32
C ALA A 435 17.52 28.50 -12.01
N ALA A 436 17.79 28.17 -10.74
CA ALA A 436 18.99 27.43 -10.36
C ALA A 436 18.99 26.01 -10.95
N ILE A 437 17.85 25.30 -10.89
CA ILE A 437 17.71 23.95 -11.46
C ILE A 437 17.91 23.97 -12.98
N ALA A 438 17.34 24.93 -13.70
CA ALA A 438 17.54 25.08 -15.15
C ALA A 438 19.01 25.38 -15.51
N ARG A 439 19.70 26.21 -14.72
CA ARG A 439 21.14 26.47 -14.86
C ARG A 439 21.97 25.20 -14.68
N TYR A 440 21.71 24.41 -13.64
CA TYR A 440 22.43 23.14 -13.43
C TYR A 440 22.12 22.09 -14.52
N SER A 441 20.90 22.09 -15.05
CA SER A 441 20.47 21.20 -16.15
C SER A 441 21.15 21.52 -17.47
N SER A 442 21.36 22.81 -17.76
CA SER A 442 21.93 23.31 -19.02
C SER A 442 23.45 23.48 -19.01
N ASP A 443 24.10 23.38 -17.86
CA ASP A 443 25.57 23.50 -17.74
C ASP A 443 26.27 22.36 -18.55
N PRO A 444 27.11 22.70 -19.56
CA PRO A 444 27.84 21.70 -20.35
C PRO A 444 28.83 20.89 -19.51
N LYS A 445 29.21 21.36 -18.32
CA LYS A 445 29.98 20.59 -17.35
C LYS A 445 29.14 19.52 -16.65
N ARG A 446 27.81 19.42 -16.81
CA ARG A 446 26.93 18.37 -16.25
C ARG A 446 27.14 18.13 -14.73
N PRO A 447 26.72 19.07 -13.86
CA PRO A 447 26.92 18.97 -12.40
C PRO A 447 26.14 17.82 -11.74
N PHE A 448 24.95 17.46 -12.27
CA PHE A 448 24.15 16.33 -11.78
C PHE A 448 24.78 14.96 -12.04
N PHE A 449 25.74 14.84 -12.96
CA PHE A 449 26.35 13.56 -13.30
C PHE A 449 27.32 13.12 -12.19
N ASN A 450 26.97 12.05 -11.46
CA ASN A 450 27.84 11.45 -10.46
C ASN A 450 29.04 10.77 -11.15
N ARG A 451 30.19 11.44 -11.09
CA ARG A 451 31.43 10.97 -11.73
C ARG A 451 32.10 9.84 -10.97
N ALA A 452 31.85 9.74 -9.65
CA ALA A 452 32.44 8.72 -8.81
C ALA A 452 31.80 7.35 -9.05
N THR A 453 30.50 7.30 -9.41
CA THR A 453 29.75 6.04 -9.58
C THR A 453 29.40 5.71 -11.04
N PHE A 454 29.00 6.70 -11.84
CA PHE A 454 28.59 6.49 -13.24
C PHE A 454 29.70 6.85 -14.26
N GLY A 455 30.80 7.43 -13.80
CA GLY A 455 31.92 7.83 -14.65
C GLY A 455 32.70 6.65 -15.19
N GLN A 456 32.65 6.44 -16.51
CA GLN A 456 33.53 5.50 -17.20
C GLN A 456 34.73 6.26 -17.76
N TYR A 457 35.92 5.93 -17.29
CA TYR A 457 37.17 6.60 -17.65
C TYR A 457 38.24 5.57 -18.05
N PRO A 458 39.14 5.91 -18.99
CA PRO A 458 40.38 5.16 -19.16
C PRO A 458 41.14 5.13 -17.84
N THR A 459 41.47 3.95 -17.34
CA THR A 459 42.20 3.78 -16.08
C THR A 459 43.62 4.37 -16.14
N GLY A 460 44.23 4.40 -17.33
CA GLY A 460 45.52 5.02 -17.54
C GLY A 460 46.63 4.37 -16.69
N SER A 461 47.54 5.20 -16.15
CA SER A 461 48.69 4.66 -15.40
C SER A 461 48.32 4.02 -14.04
N SER A 462 47.13 4.27 -13.47
CA SER A 462 46.74 3.64 -12.20
C SER A 462 46.46 2.14 -12.33
N PHE A 463 46.29 1.62 -13.56
CA PHE A 463 46.13 0.18 -13.81
C PHE A 463 47.47 -0.58 -13.87
N LYS A 464 48.61 0.11 -14.00
CA LYS A 464 49.94 -0.53 -14.10
C LYS A 464 50.23 -1.51 -12.94
N PRO A 465 49.95 -1.20 -11.66
CA PRO A 465 50.13 -2.15 -10.56
C PRO A 465 49.32 -3.45 -10.72
N ILE A 466 48.12 -3.39 -11.32
CA ILE A 466 47.29 -4.58 -11.58
C ILE A 466 47.97 -5.47 -12.65
N THR A 467 48.42 -4.87 -13.76
CA THR A 467 49.18 -5.58 -14.80
C THR A 467 50.47 -6.19 -14.24
N SER A 468 51.22 -5.44 -13.41
CA SER A 468 52.43 -5.93 -12.74
C SER A 468 52.14 -7.08 -11.78
N ALA A 469 51.08 -7.00 -10.98
CA ALA A 469 50.67 -8.07 -10.07
C ALA A 469 50.24 -9.34 -10.83
N ALA A 470 49.51 -9.19 -11.93
CA ALA A 470 49.14 -10.30 -12.82
C ALA A 470 50.38 -10.96 -13.44
N ALA A 471 51.34 -10.17 -13.92
CA ALA A 471 52.61 -10.68 -14.46
C ALA A 471 53.44 -11.42 -13.39
N LEU A 472 53.61 -10.85 -12.21
CA LEU A 472 54.32 -11.48 -11.09
C LEU A 472 53.66 -12.81 -10.68
N ARG A 473 52.32 -12.84 -10.62
CA ARG A 473 51.56 -14.07 -10.31
C ARG A 473 51.72 -15.12 -11.42
N ALA A 474 51.75 -14.72 -12.69
CA ALA A 474 52.00 -15.63 -13.81
C ALA A 474 53.43 -16.23 -13.77
N VAL A 475 54.44 -15.41 -13.45
CA VAL A 475 55.83 -15.87 -13.29
C VAL A 475 55.95 -16.83 -12.10
N GLY A 476 55.44 -16.47 -10.92
CA GLY A 476 55.47 -17.36 -9.74
C GLY A 476 54.70 -18.68 -9.96
N ALA A 477 53.59 -18.63 -10.71
CA ALA A 477 52.88 -19.85 -11.11
C ALA A 477 53.70 -20.70 -12.10
N ALA A 478 54.41 -20.09 -13.04
CA ALA A 478 55.31 -20.79 -13.95
C ALA A 478 56.49 -21.43 -13.20
N GLU A 479 57.12 -20.72 -12.26
CA GLU A 479 58.20 -21.27 -11.40
C GLU A 479 57.70 -22.39 -10.48
N SER A 480 56.48 -22.34 -9.97
CA SER A 480 55.89 -23.45 -9.19
C SER A 480 55.63 -24.72 -10.03
N ARG A 481 55.36 -24.56 -11.34
CA ARG A 481 55.17 -25.65 -12.29
C ARG A 481 56.52 -26.21 -12.75
N ASP A 482 57.45 -25.34 -13.11
CA ASP A 482 58.81 -25.73 -13.48
C ASP A 482 59.58 -26.29 -12.29
N GLY A 483 59.28 -25.89 -11.05
CA GLY A 483 59.81 -26.50 -9.83
C GLY A 483 59.29 -27.93 -9.59
N ARG A 484 58.04 -28.23 -9.99
CA ARG A 484 57.55 -29.62 -10.02
C ARG A 484 58.12 -30.44 -11.19
N ALA A 485 58.48 -29.80 -12.30
CA ALA A 485 59.13 -30.45 -13.44
C ALA A 485 60.65 -30.65 -13.26
N ARG A 486 61.33 -29.75 -12.55
CA ARG A 486 62.78 -29.82 -12.25
C ARG A 486 63.13 -30.72 -11.08
N ALA A 487 62.14 -31.23 -10.36
CA ALA A 487 62.31 -32.44 -9.56
C ALA A 487 62.63 -33.68 -10.44
N ASP A 488 62.40 -33.62 -11.76
CA ASP A 488 62.71 -34.67 -12.73
C ASP A 488 63.89 -34.36 -13.67
N ARG A 489 64.33 -33.09 -13.85
CA ARG A 489 65.39 -32.77 -14.83
C ARG A 489 66.26 -31.55 -14.52
N SER A 490 67.54 -31.68 -14.85
CA SER A 490 68.64 -30.79 -14.44
C SER A 490 68.96 -29.65 -15.41
N THR A 491 69.63 -28.63 -14.86
CA THR A 491 70.59 -27.70 -15.50
C THR A 491 70.16 -26.69 -16.58
N ASN A 492 70.50 -25.42 -16.29
CA ASN A 492 70.94 -24.33 -17.18
C ASN A 492 70.05 -23.83 -18.33
N GLY A 493 69.63 -22.54 -18.27
CA GLY A 493 69.15 -21.83 -19.47
C GLY A 493 68.38 -20.51 -19.31
N ALA A 494 67.93 -20.12 -18.11
CA ALA A 494 66.86 -19.12 -17.96
C ALA A 494 67.21 -17.88 -17.09
N ARG A 495 68.25 -17.11 -17.45
CA ARG A 495 68.61 -15.86 -16.73
C ARG A 495 68.64 -14.58 -17.57
N ALA A 496 68.30 -14.64 -18.86
CA ALA A 496 68.59 -13.56 -19.83
C ALA A 496 67.37 -12.81 -20.42
N LYS A 497 66.13 -13.05 -19.95
CA LYS A 497 64.90 -12.54 -20.62
C LYS A 497 64.09 -11.46 -19.88
N LEU A 498 64.55 -10.97 -18.73
CA LEU A 498 63.76 -10.09 -17.86
C LEU A 498 63.95 -8.58 -18.09
N GLN A 499 64.85 -8.17 -18.99
CA GLN A 499 65.26 -6.77 -19.12
C GLN A 499 64.51 -5.96 -20.20
N HIS A 500 63.59 -6.57 -20.94
CA HIS A 500 62.94 -5.97 -22.13
C HIS A 500 61.44 -5.67 -21.99
N LEU A 501 60.86 -5.79 -20.80
CA LEU A 501 59.40 -5.69 -20.57
C LEU A 501 58.97 -4.54 -19.63
N LEU A 502 59.83 -3.53 -19.44
CA LEU A 502 59.63 -2.41 -18.49
C LEU A 502 59.88 -1.02 -19.11
N LEU A 503 59.78 -0.91 -20.43
CA LEU A 503 59.60 0.34 -21.19
C LEU A 503 58.27 0.25 -21.97
#